data_AF-A0A8T4ZAI6-F1
#
_entry.id   AF-A0A8T4ZAI6-F1
#
_cell.length_a   1.000
_cell.length_b   1.000
_cell.length_c   1.000
_cell.angle_alpha   90.00
_cell.angle_beta   90.00
_cell.angle_gamma   90.00
#
_symmetry.space_group_name_H-M   'P 1'
#
loop_
_entity.id
_entity.type
_entity.pdbx_description
1 polymer ?
#
loop_
_entity_poly.entity_id
_entity_poly.type
_entity_poly.pdbx_seq_one_letter_code
_entity_poly.pdbx_strand_id
1 'polypeptide(L)'
;MREIRIGLPTLPYLRYLFLSFARLVNYYDADVILERDAILIRSRGTDVRKNLARAFDYAVELMREYMNRYRTPAEFPLSGNDRAKVIPKLVKALGLREEIRFSEMLEAYAESVERIALSLLQNSLYPFKNNGQLAPLAAFAADSYGYTRSPYFDGKYKLQIRLNPNQSCICIAGYAAARSFRARWGDNWIAVLIFPLTFNIVKYDFYRVLRNSLGQIPGFMPEEALVLWFALHLPPDFPDDILVLGLGEPRGNKPASVGPSIPLHITSFMDRSQKALDLLKSSLMKSRVEELLRLALQKGMEGKATRPESAIDDAVNYSKLLFVAIQDFDEKKLEFLLRSSRTESQTFGSEDSNVKKRYQTSLTARLIAMELLKSYFT
;
A
#
# COMPACT_ATOMS: atom_id res chain seq x y z
N MET A 1 -32.75 -6.66 6.91
CA MET A 1 -31.90 -6.39 8.10
C MET A 1 -30.69 -5.63 7.60
N ARG A 2 -30.34 -4.51 8.24
CA ARG A 2 -29.50 -3.45 7.64
C ARG A 2 -28.01 -3.55 8.00
N GLU A 3 -27.60 -4.49 8.83
CA GLU A 3 -26.24 -4.57 9.34
C GLU A 3 -25.67 -5.96 9.30
N ILE A 4 -24.34 -6.05 9.26
CA ILE A 4 -23.58 -7.28 9.36
C ILE A 4 -22.29 -7.05 10.14
N ARG A 5 -21.91 -8.02 10.96
CA ARG A 5 -20.60 -8.08 11.61
C ARG A 5 -19.68 -9.04 10.89
N ILE A 6 -18.42 -8.64 10.73
CA ILE A 6 -17.33 -9.46 10.18
C ILE A 6 -16.25 -9.58 11.24
N GLY A 7 -16.04 -10.78 11.77
CA GLY A 7 -14.99 -11.02 12.75
C GLY A 7 -13.61 -10.82 12.16
N LEU A 8 -12.72 -10.21 12.93
CA LEU A 8 -11.34 -9.95 12.56
C LEU A 8 -10.42 -11.10 12.99
N PRO A 9 -9.49 -11.53 12.11
CA PRO A 9 -8.46 -12.50 12.49
C PRO A 9 -7.48 -11.90 13.51
N THR A 10 -6.88 -12.78 14.30
CA THR A 10 -5.80 -12.42 15.24
C THR A 10 -4.46 -12.23 14.55
N LEU A 11 -4.25 -12.84 13.37
CA LEU A 11 -3.03 -12.62 12.60
C LEU A 11 -3.00 -11.21 11.99
N PRO A 12 -1.92 -10.42 12.24
CA PRO A 12 -1.85 -9.03 11.79
C PRO A 12 -2.05 -8.84 10.28
N TYR A 13 -1.32 -9.58 9.44
CA TYR A 13 -1.42 -9.40 8.00
C TYR A 13 -2.80 -9.78 7.43
N LEU A 14 -3.41 -10.88 7.91
CA LEU A 14 -4.80 -11.20 7.56
C LEU A 14 -5.77 -10.12 8.04
N ARG A 15 -5.55 -9.54 9.22
CA ARG A 15 -6.38 -8.47 9.77
C ARG A 15 -6.33 -7.25 8.85
N TYR A 16 -5.15 -6.87 8.37
CA TYR A 16 -5.00 -5.80 7.41
C TYR A 16 -5.74 -6.06 6.09
N LEU A 17 -5.78 -7.29 5.58
CA LEU A 17 -6.58 -7.63 4.40
C LEU A 17 -8.09 -7.43 4.65
N PHE A 18 -8.58 -7.80 5.83
CA PHE A 18 -9.98 -7.56 6.19
C PHE A 18 -10.29 -6.06 6.31
N LEU A 19 -9.38 -5.29 6.89
CA LEU A 19 -9.52 -3.83 6.97
C LEU A 19 -9.47 -3.19 5.57
N SER A 20 -8.60 -3.67 4.69
CA SER A 20 -8.57 -3.25 3.29
C SER A 20 -9.89 -3.52 2.57
N PHE A 21 -10.48 -4.70 2.77
CA PHE A 21 -11.81 -4.98 2.22
C PHE A 21 -12.86 -4.01 2.77
N ALA A 22 -12.85 -3.74 4.07
CA ALA A 22 -13.78 -2.81 4.69
C ALA A 22 -13.70 -1.39 4.11
N ARG A 23 -12.52 -0.96 3.65
CA ARG A 23 -12.30 0.32 2.95
C ARG A 23 -12.90 0.39 1.56
N LEU A 24 -13.29 -0.74 0.96
CA LEU A 24 -13.99 -0.77 -0.32
C LEU A 24 -15.49 -0.46 -0.18
N VAL A 25 -16.02 -0.56 1.03
CA VAL A 25 -17.43 -0.23 1.28
C VAL A 25 -17.62 1.27 1.16
N ASN A 26 -18.49 1.69 0.25
CA ASN A 26 -18.74 3.09 -0.01
C ASN A 26 -19.35 3.79 1.21
N TYR A 27 -18.67 4.82 1.69
CA TYR A 27 -19.09 5.66 2.82
C TYR A 27 -20.48 6.28 2.63
N TYR A 28 -20.90 6.58 1.39
CA TYR A 28 -22.23 7.14 1.14
C TYR A 28 -23.35 6.13 1.38
N ASP A 29 -23.06 4.83 1.23
CA ASP A 29 -24.03 3.74 1.27
C ASP A 29 -24.09 3.03 2.64
N ALA A 30 -23.00 3.07 3.41
CA ALA A 30 -22.89 2.38 4.68
C ALA A 30 -21.96 3.10 5.66
N ASP A 31 -22.26 2.94 6.94
CA ASP A 31 -21.31 3.23 8.02
C ASP A 31 -20.47 1.98 8.29
N VAL A 32 -19.15 2.15 8.38
CA VAL A 32 -18.21 1.09 8.71
C VAL A 32 -17.54 1.43 10.03
N ILE A 33 -17.77 0.60 11.04
CA ILE A 33 -17.32 0.83 12.41
C ILE A 33 -16.37 -0.29 12.79
N LEU A 34 -15.16 0.08 13.22
CA LEU A 34 -14.18 -0.86 13.74
C LEU A 34 -14.47 -1.15 15.23
N GLU A 35 -14.91 -2.36 15.52
CA GLU A 35 -14.99 -2.90 16.88
C GLU A 35 -13.66 -3.60 17.24
N ARG A 36 -13.49 -4.01 18.50
CA ARG A 36 -12.23 -4.62 19.00
C ARG A 36 -11.82 -5.86 18.17
N ASP A 37 -12.79 -6.73 17.92
CA ASP A 37 -12.65 -8.04 17.27
C ASP A 37 -13.49 -8.19 16.00
N ALA A 38 -14.14 -7.13 15.53
CA ALA A 38 -14.99 -7.17 14.35
C ALA A 38 -15.03 -5.83 13.59
N ILE A 39 -15.52 -5.90 12.36
CA ILE A 39 -15.97 -4.76 11.57
C ILE A 39 -17.48 -4.84 11.49
N LEU A 40 -18.18 -3.80 11.95
CA LEU A 40 -19.62 -3.64 11.78
C LEU A 40 -19.87 -2.79 10.53
N ILE A 41 -20.61 -3.34 9.57
CA ILE A 41 -21.07 -2.60 8.39
C ILE A 41 -22.57 -2.41 8.54
N ARG A 42 -23.01 -1.15 8.62
CA ARG A 42 -24.41 -0.76 8.71
C ARG A 42 -24.82 -0.02 7.45
N SER A 43 -25.67 -0.66 6.66
CA SER A 43 -26.27 -0.07 5.47
C SER A 43 -27.18 1.11 5.85
N ARG A 44 -27.00 2.23 5.15
CA ARG A 44 -27.96 3.35 5.17
C ARG A 44 -29.19 3.04 4.32
N GLY A 45 -29.06 2.09 3.39
CA GLY A 45 -30.16 1.51 2.62
C GLY A 45 -30.89 0.38 3.35
N THR A 46 -31.62 -0.44 2.59
CA THR A 46 -32.45 -1.52 3.14
C THR A 46 -31.69 -2.84 3.33
N ASP A 47 -30.65 -3.10 2.53
CA ASP A 47 -29.90 -4.35 2.53
C ASP A 47 -28.39 -4.10 2.52
N VAL A 48 -27.69 -4.73 3.47
CA VAL A 48 -26.22 -4.64 3.58
C VAL A 48 -25.50 -5.50 2.56
N ARG A 49 -26.13 -6.56 2.04
CA ARG A 49 -25.53 -7.46 1.04
C ARG A 49 -25.21 -6.75 -0.26
N LYS A 50 -26.04 -5.77 -0.65
CA LYS A 50 -25.79 -4.89 -1.81
C LYS A 50 -24.53 -4.03 -1.63
N ASN A 51 -24.21 -3.64 -0.41
CA ASN A 51 -22.97 -2.89 -0.12
C ASN A 51 -21.75 -3.81 -0.19
N LEU A 52 -21.89 -5.06 0.28
CA LEU A 52 -20.84 -6.06 0.16
C LEU A 52 -20.59 -6.43 -1.30
N ALA A 53 -21.64 -6.68 -2.10
CA ALA A 53 -21.53 -6.98 -3.52
C ALA A 53 -20.78 -5.87 -4.27
N ARG A 54 -21.20 -4.61 -4.07
CA ARG A 54 -20.50 -3.44 -4.63
C ARG A 54 -19.04 -3.33 -4.19
N ALA A 55 -18.71 -3.70 -2.96
CA ALA A 55 -17.32 -3.73 -2.50
C ALA A 55 -16.48 -4.81 -3.22
N PHE A 56 -17.06 -5.97 -3.53
CA PHE A 56 -16.40 -6.99 -4.35
C PHE A 56 -16.23 -6.55 -5.80
N ASP A 57 -17.25 -5.94 -6.41
CA ASP A 57 -17.17 -5.38 -7.75
C ASP A 57 -16.07 -4.31 -7.84
N TYR A 58 -15.97 -3.46 -6.80
CA TYR A 58 -14.92 -2.46 -6.73
C TYR A 58 -13.52 -3.09 -6.60
N ALA A 59 -13.37 -4.18 -5.83
CA ALA A 59 -12.11 -4.93 -5.79
C ALA A 59 -11.71 -5.47 -7.18
N VAL A 60 -12.68 -5.90 -7.98
CA VAL A 60 -12.45 -6.38 -9.35
C VAL A 60 -11.97 -5.26 -10.26
N GLU A 61 -12.59 -4.08 -10.17
CA GLU A 61 -12.13 -2.88 -10.88
C GLU A 61 -10.66 -2.59 -10.56
N LEU A 62 -10.33 -2.52 -9.27
CA LEU A 62 -8.97 -2.27 -8.78
C LEU A 62 -7.97 -3.35 -9.25
N MET A 63 -8.39 -4.61 -9.36
CA MET A 63 -7.57 -5.70 -9.88
C MET A 63 -7.29 -5.50 -11.38
N ARG A 64 -8.31 -5.15 -12.17
CA ARG A 64 -8.19 -4.89 -13.61
C ARG A 64 -7.30 -3.68 -13.91
N GLU A 65 -7.48 -2.59 -13.16
CA GLU A 65 -6.63 -1.39 -13.27
C GLU A 65 -5.15 -1.72 -13.06
N TYR A 66 -4.85 -2.49 -12.01
CA TYR A 66 -3.48 -2.91 -11.71
C TYR A 66 -2.89 -3.75 -12.85
N MET A 67 -3.64 -4.72 -13.37
CA MET A 67 -3.19 -5.54 -14.49
C MET A 67 -2.93 -4.73 -15.76
N ASN A 68 -3.83 -3.80 -16.07
CA ASN A 68 -3.69 -2.92 -17.23
C ASN A 68 -2.45 -2.03 -17.11
N ARG A 69 -2.20 -1.48 -15.90
CA ARG A 69 -1.05 -0.61 -15.61
C ARG A 69 0.29 -1.35 -15.74
N TYR A 70 0.37 -2.59 -15.26
CA TYR A 70 1.64 -3.34 -15.19
C TYR A 70 1.80 -4.47 -16.22
N ARG A 71 0.82 -4.62 -17.12
CA ARG A 71 0.77 -5.67 -18.16
C ARG A 71 1.07 -7.07 -17.60
N THR A 72 0.57 -7.36 -16.40
CA THR A 72 0.83 -8.64 -15.72
C THR A 72 -0.18 -9.69 -16.18
N PRO A 73 0.26 -10.87 -16.66
CA PRO A 73 -0.66 -11.91 -17.11
C PRO A 73 -1.39 -12.63 -15.96
N ALA A 74 -0.94 -12.47 -14.72
CA ALA A 74 -1.54 -13.10 -13.55
C ALA A 74 -2.26 -12.06 -12.68
N GLU A 75 -3.57 -12.21 -12.53
CA GLU A 75 -4.39 -11.30 -11.72
C GLU A 75 -4.03 -11.40 -10.24
N PHE A 76 -3.75 -12.62 -9.78
CA PHE A 76 -3.44 -12.94 -8.39
C PHE A 76 -2.18 -13.81 -8.28
N PRO A 77 -1.25 -13.52 -7.36
CA PRO A 77 -0.05 -14.33 -7.21
C PRO A 77 -0.36 -15.65 -6.49
N LEU A 78 0.04 -16.76 -7.09
CA LEU A 78 -0.23 -18.11 -6.57
C LEU A 78 1.04 -18.95 -6.49
N SER A 79 1.16 -19.71 -5.41
CA SER A 79 2.09 -20.85 -5.34
C SER A 79 1.53 -22.06 -6.08
N GLY A 80 2.38 -23.07 -6.33
CA GLY A 80 1.97 -24.34 -6.92
C GLY A 80 0.93 -25.07 -6.06
N ASN A 81 1.05 -24.99 -4.73
CA ASN A 81 0.08 -25.58 -3.81
C ASN A 81 -1.27 -24.87 -3.85
N ASP A 82 -1.28 -23.53 -4.00
CA ASP A 82 -2.52 -22.78 -4.12
C ASP A 82 -3.30 -23.26 -5.35
N ARG A 83 -2.63 -23.30 -6.51
CA ARG A 83 -3.19 -23.75 -7.79
C ARG A 83 -3.73 -25.17 -7.72
N ALA A 84 -2.97 -26.10 -7.15
CA ALA A 84 -3.33 -27.52 -7.18
C ALA A 84 -4.36 -27.94 -6.12
N LYS A 85 -4.47 -27.21 -4.99
CA LYS A 85 -5.24 -27.69 -3.83
C LYS A 85 -6.25 -26.70 -3.28
N VAL A 86 -5.91 -25.42 -3.22
CA VAL A 86 -6.75 -24.42 -2.53
C VAL A 86 -7.78 -23.82 -3.49
N ILE A 87 -7.34 -23.40 -4.68
CA ILE A 87 -8.23 -22.78 -5.68
C ILE A 87 -9.33 -23.74 -6.16
N PRO A 88 -9.06 -25.01 -6.52
CA PRO A 88 -10.13 -25.92 -6.93
C PRO A 88 -11.19 -26.13 -5.84
N LYS A 89 -10.79 -26.17 -4.57
CA LYS A 89 -11.71 -26.28 -3.44
C LYS A 89 -12.55 -25.02 -3.25
N LEU A 90 -11.95 -23.84 -3.41
CA LEU A 90 -12.65 -22.57 -3.32
C LEU A 90 -13.67 -22.44 -4.46
N VAL A 91 -13.24 -22.66 -5.71
CA VAL A 91 -14.09 -22.64 -6.91
C VAL A 91 -15.28 -23.60 -6.77
N LYS A 92 -15.02 -24.85 -6.34
CA LYS A 92 -16.08 -25.83 -6.07
C LYS A 92 -17.03 -25.38 -4.97
N ALA A 93 -16.50 -24.82 -3.87
CA ALA A 93 -17.33 -24.33 -2.76
C ALA A 93 -18.20 -23.12 -3.14
N LEU A 94 -17.78 -22.35 -4.14
CA LEU A 94 -18.54 -21.24 -4.72
C LEU A 94 -19.47 -21.68 -5.86
N GLY A 95 -19.45 -22.96 -6.26
CA GLY A 95 -20.28 -23.47 -7.36
C GLY A 95 -19.85 -22.98 -8.75
N LEU A 96 -18.57 -22.65 -8.92
CA LEU A 96 -18.01 -22.05 -10.14
C LEU A 96 -17.32 -23.11 -11.03
N ARG A 97 -17.03 -22.74 -12.27
CA ARG A 97 -16.28 -23.58 -13.23
C ARG A 97 -14.80 -23.67 -12.84
N GLU A 98 -14.16 -24.82 -13.08
CA GLU A 98 -12.79 -25.12 -12.63
C GLU A 98 -11.72 -24.17 -13.21
N GLU A 99 -11.92 -23.68 -14.44
CA GLU A 99 -11.07 -22.69 -15.09
C GLU A 99 -11.76 -21.31 -15.04
N ILE A 100 -11.50 -20.56 -13.96
CA ILE A 100 -12.04 -19.21 -13.79
C ILE A 100 -10.95 -18.23 -13.35
N ARG A 101 -10.99 -17.01 -13.88
CA ARG A 101 -10.11 -15.92 -13.43
C ARG A 101 -10.53 -15.42 -12.04
N PHE A 102 -9.64 -14.75 -11.31
CA PHE A 102 -9.97 -14.22 -9.97
C PHE A 102 -10.98 -13.08 -10.04
N SER A 103 -10.89 -12.24 -11.07
CA SER A 103 -11.84 -11.19 -11.37
C SER A 103 -13.24 -11.78 -11.58
N GLU A 104 -13.37 -12.77 -12.45
CA GLU A 104 -14.63 -13.49 -12.72
C GLU A 104 -15.17 -14.23 -11.49
N MET A 105 -14.28 -14.82 -10.67
CA MET A 105 -14.67 -15.46 -9.42
C MET A 105 -15.25 -14.46 -8.42
N LEU A 106 -14.65 -13.28 -8.27
CA LEU A 106 -15.15 -12.23 -7.40
C LEU A 106 -16.46 -11.62 -7.92
N GLU A 107 -16.61 -11.43 -9.23
CA GLU A 107 -17.87 -10.97 -9.85
C GLU A 107 -19.00 -11.98 -9.59
N ALA A 108 -18.76 -13.27 -9.85
CA ALA A 108 -19.75 -14.31 -9.57
C ALA A 108 -20.07 -14.41 -8.07
N TYR A 109 -19.08 -14.19 -7.20
CA TYR A 109 -19.31 -14.14 -5.77
C TYR A 109 -20.14 -12.91 -5.36
N ALA A 110 -19.88 -11.73 -5.93
CA ALA A 110 -20.65 -10.51 -5.68
C ALA A 110 -22.15 -10.73 -5.99
N GLU A 111 -22.47 -11.32 -7.13
CA GLU A 111 -23.84 -11.69 -7.51
C GLU A 111 -24.47 -12.70 -6.54
N SER A 112 -23.68 -13.65 -6.04
CA SER A 112 -24.15 -14.69 -5.13
C SER A 112 -24.44 -14.16 -3.73
N VAL A 113 -23.65 -13.19 -3.24
CA VAL A 113 -23.75 -12.64 -1.88
C VAL A 113 -25.12 -12.03 -1.59
N GLU A 114 -25.73 -11.39 -2.59
CA GLU A 114 -27.08 -10.84 -2.46
C GLU A 114 -28.16 -11.91 -2.24
N ARG A 115 -27.93 -13.12 -2.75
CA ARG A 115 -28.86 -14.26 -2.68
C ARG A 115 -28.69 -15.08 -1.40
N ILE A 116 -27.55 -14.97 -0.71
CA ILE A 116 -27.31 -15.68 0.55
C ILE A 116 -28.22 -15.10 1.64
N ALA A 117 -28.93 -15.98 2.36
CA ALA A 117 -29.71 -15.57 3.53
C ALA A 117 -28.79 -14.87 4.55
N LEU A 118 -29.17 -13.67 5.00
CA LEU A 118 -28.27 -12.84 5.81
C LEU A 118 -27.83 -13.53 7.11
N SER A 119 -28.67 -14.35 7.72
CA SER A 119 -28.31 -15.15 8.91
C SER A 119 -27.19 -16.14 8.63
N LEU A 120 -27.19 -16.81 7.47
CA LEU A 120 -26.13 -17.72 7.05
C LEU A 120 -24.83 -16.95 6.81
N LEU A 121 -24.91 -15.79 6.13
CA LEU A 121 -23.76 -14.93 5.89
C LEU A 121 -23.16 -14.43 7.22
N GLN A 122 -24.00 -13.94 8.13
CA GLN A 122 -23.61 -13.47 9.46
C GLN A 122 -22.90 -14.56 10.26
N ASN A 123 -23.44 -15.78 10.30
CA ASN A 123 -22.87 -16.92 11.01
C ASN A 123 -21.53 -17.39 10.42
N SER A 124 -21.32 -17.16 9.12
CA SER A 124 -20.06 -17.49 8.44
C SER A 124 -18.98 -16.43 8.67
N LEU A 125 -19.36 -15.17 8.90
CA LEU A 125 -18.42 -14.06 9.00
C LEU A 125 -18.10 -13.67 10.44
N TYR A 126 -18.99 -13.93 11.41
CA TYR A 126 -18.77 -13.58 12.82
C TYR A 126 -19.27 -14.66 13.80
N PRO A 127 -18.52 -14.97 14.86
CA PRO A 127 -17.15 -14.52 15.14
C PRO A 127 -16.15 -15.09 14.12
N PHE A 128 -14.93 -14.56 14.07
CA PHE A 128 -13.89 -15.13 13.21
C PHE A 128 -13.50 -16.52 13.73
N LYS A 129 -13.73 -17.57 12.93
CA LYS A 129 -13.40 -18.95 13.28
C LYS A 129 -12.26 -19.48 12.41
N ASN A 130 -11.25 -20.07 13.04
CA ASN A 130 -10.09 -20.71 12.40
C ASN A 130 -10.36 -22.16 11.92
N ASN A 131 -11.62 -22.56 11.79
CA ASN A 131 -12.02 -23.96 11.55
C ASN A 131 -12.68 -24.18 10.17
N GLY A 132 -12.40 -23.31 9.20
CA GLY A 132 -12.85 -23.51 7.82
C GLY A 132 -12.23 -24.74 7.13
N GLN A 133 -12.47 -24.86 5.83
CA GLN A 133 -11.95 -25.98 5.01
C GLN A 133 -10.77 -25.59 4.11
N LEU A 134 -10.55 -24.28 3.91
CA LEU A 134 -9.55 -23.76 2.99
C LEU A 134 -8.30 -23.34 3.76
N ALA A 135 -7.13 -23.75 3.29
CA ALA A 135 -5.89 -23.13 3.75
C ALA A 135 -5.82 -21.68 3.23
N PRO A 136 -5.24 -20.73 3.97
CA PRO A 136 -4.95 -19.41 3.42
C PRO A 136 -4.03 -19.55 2.20
N LEU A 137 -4.25 -18.74 1.17
CA LEU A 137 -3.36 -18.67 0.01
C LEU A 137 -1.95 -18.25 0.46
N ALA A 138 -0.91 -18.68 -0.25
CA ALA A 138 0.46 -18.32 0.09
C ALA A 138 0.67 -16.79 0.17
N ALA A 139 -0.04 -16.02 -0.66
CA ALA A 139 -0.02 -14.56 -0.64
C ALA A 139 -0.59 -13.94 0.64
N PHE A 140 -1.39 -14.68 1.41
CA PHE A 140 -1.98 -14.30 2.69
C PHE A 140 -1.16 -14.75 3.91
N ALA A 141 -0.17 -15.60 3.67
CA ALA A 141 0.59 -16.28 4.72
C ALA A 141 2.05 -15.77 4.83
N ALA A 142 2.29 -14.52 4.39
CA ALA A 142 3.61 -13.91 4.32
C ALA A 142 4.36 -13.94 5.67
N ASP A 143 3.66 -13.65 6.76
CA ASP A 143 4.20 -13.63 8.13
C ASP A 143 4.61 -14.99 8.66
N SER A 144 4.16 -16.10 8.06
CA SER A 144 4.25 -17.43 8.69
C SER A 144 5.23 -18.38 8.03
N TYR A 145 5.53 -18.18 6.75
CA TYR A 145 6.33 -19.15 6.00
C TYR A 145 7.82 -19.11 6.40
N GLY A 146 8.37 -17.95 6.74
CA GLY A 146 9.76 -17.81 7.22
C GLY A 146 10.01 -18.48 8.58
N TYR A 147 9.06 -18.37 9.51
CA TYR A 147 9.19 -18.95 10.85
C TYR A 147 9.08 -20.47 10.83
N THR A 148 8.21 -21.05 9.99
CA THR A 148 8.01 -22.51 9.92
C THR A 148 9.20 -23.30 9.35
N ARG A 149 10.20 -22.62 8.79
CA ARG A 149 11.39 -23.22 8.14
C ARG A 149 12.72 -22.66 8.62
N SER A 150 12.71 -21.87 9.70
CA SER A 150 13.96 -21.38 10.30
C SER A 150 14.75 -22.55 10.91
N PRO A 151 16.10 -22.49 10.99
CA PRO A 151 16.96 -23.61 11.42
C PRO A 151 16.62 -24.19 12.81
N TYR A 152 15.93 -23.42 13.65
CA TYR A 152 15.51 -23.80 14.99
C TYR A 152 14.07 -24.34 15.07
N PHE A 153 13.36 -24.42 13.94
CA PHE A 153 12.03 -25.00 13.83
C PHE A 153 12.13 -26.35 13.13
N ASP A 154 11.57 -27.38 13.76
CA ASP A 154 11.55 -28.77 13.29
C ASP A 154 10.71 -29.01 12.02
N GLY A 155 10.22 -27.93 11.39
CA GLY A 155 9.30 -27.98 10.25
C GLY A 155 7.91 -28.55 10.56
N LYS A 156 7.62 -28.90 11.83
CA LYS A 156 6.32 -29.50 12.23
C LYS A 156 5.29 -28.46 12.63
N TYR A 157 5.69 -27.21 12.85
CA TYR A 157 4.74 -26.13 13.12
C TYR A 157 3.85 -25.91 11.91
N LYS A 158 2.57 -26.29 12.03
CA LYS A 158 1.55 -26.07 11.00
C LYS A 158 0.71 -24.87 11.43
N LEU A 159 0.64 -23.86 10.56
CA LEU A 159 -0.31 -22.76 10.74
C LEU A 159 -1.73 -23.34 10.78
N GLN A 160 -2.37 -23.31 11.96
CA GLN A 160 -3.72 -23.84 12.18
C GLN A 160 -4.80 -22.83 11.78
N ILE A 161 -4.62 -22.18 10.63
CA ILE A 161 -5.61 -21.24 10.12
C ILE A 161 -6.31 -21.88 8.94
N ARG A 162 -7.63 -21.92 9.05
CA ARG A 162 -8.52 -22.36 7.99
C ARG A 162 -9.62 -21.34 7.78
N LEU A 163 -9.78 -20.94 6.53
CA LEU A 163 -10.77 -19.98 6.09
C LEU A 163 -11.98 -20.71 5.50
N ASN A 164 -13.16 -20.10 5.65
CA ASN A 164 -14.33 -20.45 4.85
C ASN A 164 -14.33 -19.66 3.52
N PRO A 165 -15.18 -20.03 2.55
CA PRO A 165 -15.20 -19.36 1.23
C PRO A 165 -15.40 -17.84 1.30
N ASN A 166 -16.27 -17.36 2.21
CA ASN A 166 -16.58 -15.94 2.34
C ASN A 166 -15.37 -15.15 2.88
N GLN A 167 -14.68 -15.70 3.88
CA GLN A 167 -13.43 -15.14 4.41
C GLN A 167 -12.31 -15.16 3.36
N SER A 168 -12.22 -16.22 2.54
CA SER A 168 -11.28 -16.27 1.43
C SER A 168 -11.55 -15.17 0.39
N CYS A 169 -12.81 -14.95 0.02
CA CYS A 169 -13.18 -13.88 -0.91
C CYS A 169 -12.86 -12.49 -0.32
N ILE A 170 -13.13 -12.25 0.97
CA ILE A 170 -12.72 -11.03 1.67
C ILE A 170 -11.21 -10.81 1.59
N CYS A 171 -10.40 -11.84 1.86
CA CYS A 171 -8.93 -11.73 1.75
C CYS A 171 -8.47 -11.42 0.32
N ILE A 172 -9.08 -12.05 -0.70
CA ILE A 172 -8.75 -11.81 -2.10
C ILE A 172 -9.08 -10.36 -2.47
N ALA A 173 -10.27 -9.88 -2.12
CA ALA A 173 -10.70 -8.51 -2.38
C ALA A 173 -9.84 -7.48 -1.63
N GLY A 174 -9.55 -7.74 -0.35
CA GLY A 174 -8.66 -6.90 0.45
C GLY A 174 -7.23 -6.85 -0.08
N TYR A 175 -6.70 -7.96 -0.58
CA TYR A 175 -5.39 -7.99 -1.25
C TYR A 175 -5.42 -7.20 -2.55
N ALA A 176 -6.45 -7.40 -3.38
CA ALA A 176 -6.62 -6.67 -4.64
C ALA A 176 -6.69 -5.15 -4.40
N ALA A 177 -7.35 -4.72 -3.33
CA ALA A 177 -7.41 -3.33 -2.92
C ALA A 177 -6.06 -2.78 -2.49
N ALA A 178 -5.39 -3.47 -1.55
CA ALA A 178 -4.11 -3.05 -0.99
C ALA A 178 -2.98 -3.02 -2.04
N ARG A 179 -3.00 -3.94 -3.01
CA ARG A 179 -1.99 -4.07 -4.08
C ARG A 179 -2.01 -2.88 -5.02
N SER A 180 -1.16 -1.90 -4.72
CA SER A 180 -1.22 -0.57 -5.32
C SER A 180 -0.26 -0.43 -6.50
N PHE A 181 0.98 -0.90 -6.37
CA PHE A 181 1.98 -0.80 -7.43
C PHE A 181 3.07 -1.88 -7.32
N ARG A 182 3.99 -1.88 -8.28
CA ARG A 182 5.19 -2.72 -8.27
C ARG A 182 6.42 -1.84 -8.18
N ALA A 183 7.37 -2.25 -7.34
CA ALA A 183 8.65 -1.58 -7.18
C ALA A 183 9.79 -2.60 -7.26
N ARG A 184 10.99 -2.12 -7.58
CA ARG A 184 12.20 -2.91 -7.39
C ARG A 184 12.66 -2.83 -5.95
N TRP A 185 13.18 -3.95 -5.47
CA TRP A 185 13.88 -4.07 -4.20
C TRP A 185 15.11 -4.95 -4.43
N GLY A 186 16.26 -4.29 -4.58
CA GLY A 186 17.45 -4.91 -5.16
C GLY A 186 17.15 -5.44 -6.58
N ASP A 187 17.51 -6.70 -6.85
CA ASP A 187 17.34 -7.30 -8.18
C ASP A 187 15.92 -7.82 -8.45
N ASN A 188 15.03 -7.80 -7.44
CA ASN A 188 13.69 -8.39 -7.53
C ASN A 188 12.59 -7.33 -7.65
N TRP A 189 11.56 -7.66 -8.44
CA TRP A 189 10.30 -6.92 -8.42
C TRP A 189 9.40 -7.45 -7.31
N ILE A 190 8.94 -6.55 -6.45
CA ILE A 190 7.98 -6.85 -5.39
C ILE A 190 6.66 -6.10 -5.63
N ALA A 191 5.58 -6.64 -5.09
CA ALA A 191 4.32 -5.90 -5.00
C ALA A 191 4.39 -4.95 -3.79
N VAL A 192 3.85 -3.75 -3.93
CA VAL A 192 3.70 -2.82 -2.82
C VAL A 192 2.23 -2.75 -2.43
N LEU A 193 1.97 -3.15 -1.19
CA LEU A 193 0.66 -3.18 -0.55
C LEU A 193 0.52 -1.94 0.33
N ILE A 194 -0.62 -1.27 0.27
CA ILE A 194 -0.96 -0.16 1.17
C ILE A 194 -2.16 -0.58 2.01
N PHE A 195 -1.96 -0.61 3.33
CA PHE A 195 -2.97 -0.95 4.30
C PHE A 195 -3.37 0.26 5.15
N PRO A 196 -4.64 0.38 5.56
CA PRO A 196 -5.02 1.35 6.59
C PRO A 196 -4.41 0.94 7.94
N LEU A 197 -3.66 1.84 8.58
CA LEU A 197 -3.21 1.67 9.99
C LEU A 197 -4.31 2.13 10.95
N THR A 198 -4.95 3.25 10.62
CA THR A 198 -6.12 3.77 11.32
C THR A 198 -7.38 3.47 10.54
N PHE A 199 -8.52 3.43 11.24
CA PHE A 199 -9.83 3.22 10.63
C PHE A 199 -10.76 4.39 10.90
N ASN A 200 -10.42 5.57 10.38
CA ASN A 200 -11.25 6.76 10.47
C ASN A 200 -12.32 6.80 9.38
N ILE A 201 -13.38 7.56 9.59
CA ILE A 201 -14.43 7.74 8.57
C ILE A 201 -13.86 8.59 7.43
N VAL A 202 -13.82 8.03 6.22
CA VAL A 202 -13.25 8.70 5.03
C VAL A 202 -14.38 9.12 4.09
N LYS A 203 -14.44 10.41 3.73
CA LYS A 203 -15.38 10.93 2.71
C LYS A 203 -14.93 10.62 1.28
N TYR A 204 -13.65 10.29 1.13
CA TYR A 204 -12.98 9.94 -0.12
C TYR A 204 -13.02 8.44 -0.41
N ASP A 205 -12.83 8.13 -1.68
CA ASP A 205 -12.46 6.78 -2.10
C ASP A 205 -10.99 6.52 -1.73
N PHE A 206 -10.78 5.86 -0.59
CA PHE A 206 -9.46 5.67 0.03
C PHE A 206 -8.42 5.10 -0.95
N TYR A 207 -8.75 4.01 -1.64
CA TYR A 207 -7.79 3.34 -2.53
C TYR A 207 -7.60 4.07 -3.85
N ARG A 208 -8.64 4.68 -4.41
CA ARG A 208 -8.49 5.46 -5.64
C ARG A 208 -7.64 6.71 -5.39
N VAL A 209 -7.84 7.40 -4.27
CA VAL A 209 -6.99 8.54 -3.86
C VAL A 209 -5.54 8.12 -3.75
N LEU A 210 -5.25 7.03 -3.02
CA LEU A 210 -3.88 6.52 -2.86
C LEU A 210 -3.25 6.11 -4.21
N ARG A 211 -3.97 5.39 -5.07
CA ARG A 211 -3.46 4.93 -6.37
C ARG A 211 -3.21 6.07 -7.35
N ASN A 212 -4.02 7.12 -7.26
CA ASN A 212 -3.84 8.33 -8.05
C ASN A 212 -2.66 9.16 -7.52
N SER A 213 -2.50 9.26 -6.20
CA SER A 213 -1.38 9.99 -5.58
C SER A 213 -0.03 9.32 -5.83
N LEU A 214 0.00 8.00 -6.00
CA LEU A 214 1.22 7.24 -6.29
C LEU A 214 1.77 7.49 -7.71
N GLY A 215 0.93 7.83 -8.69
CA GLY A 215 1.36 8.05 -10.08
C GLY A 215 2.34 6.99 -10.61
N GLN A 216 3.49 7.45 -11.12
CA GLN A 216 4.62 6.61 -11.55
C GLN A 216 5.84 6.79 -10.62
N ILE A 217 5.66 6.62 -9.31
CA ILE A 217 6.83 6.59 -8.42
C ILE A 217 7.74 5.39 -8.76
N PRO A 218 9.06 5.60 -8.82
CA PRO A 218 10.02 4.56 -9.22
C PRO A 218 10.25 3.51 -8.12
N GLY A 219 10.03 3.89 -6.86
CA GLY A 219 10.20 3.04 -5.70
C GLY A 219 9.47 3.61 -4.49
N PHE A 220 9.67 2.98 -3.34
CA PHE A 220 9.00 3.33 -2.08
C PHE A 220 10.01 3.55 -0.93
N MET A 221 11.29 3.69 -1.28
CA MET A 221 12.40 3.91 -0.35
C MET A 221 13.30 5.02 -0.91
N PRO A 222 13.77 5.97 -0.09
CA PRO A 222 13.70 5.99 1.37
C PRO A 222 12.33 6.40 1.93
N GLU A 223 12.09 6.08 3.21
CA GLU A 223 10.83 6.37 3.93
C GLU A 223 10.49 7.86 3.91
N GLU A 224 11.46 8.73 4.18
CA GLU A 224 11.25 10.18 4.25
C GLU A 224 10.74 10.74 2.92
N ALA A 225 11.28 10.24 1.81
CA ALA A 225 10.84 10.63 0.48
C ALA A 225 9.41 10.15 0.18
N LEU A 226 9.05 8.96 0.66
CA LEU A 226 7.70 8.42 0.51
C LEU A 226 6.68 9.19 1.35
N VAL A 227 7.01 9.55 2.60
CA VAL A 227 6.14 10.39 3.45
C VAL A 227 5.90 11.75 2.79
N LEU A 228 6.97 12.41 2.34
CA LEU A 228 6.88 13.68 1.62
C LEU A 228 6.04 13.56 0.35
N TRP A 229 6.22 12.48 -0.41
CA TRP A 229 5.43 12.22 -1.62
C TRP A 229 3.94 12.18 -1.30
N PHE A 230 3.53 11.38 -0.31
CA PHE A 230 2.13 11.30 0.09
C PHE A 230 1.61 12.64 0.63
N ALA A 231 2.36 13.34 1.48
CA ALA A 231 1.95 14.64 2.04
C ALA A 231 1.68 15.72 0.97
N LEU A 232 2.38 15.64 -0.18
CA LEU A 232 2.20 16.56 -1.30
C LEU A 232 1.02 16.21 -2.21
N HIS A 233 0.60 14.93 -2.24
CA HIS A 233 -0.36 14.42 -3.22
C HIS A 233 -1.71 14.02 -2.61
N LEU A 234 -1.74 13.72 -1.31
CA LEU A 234 -2.99 13.40 -0.62
C LEU A 234 -3.77 14.68 -0.29
N PRO A 235 -5.11 14.58 -0.18
CA PRO A 235 -5.94 15.66 0.32
C PRO A 235 -5.43 16.16 1.69
N PRO A 236 -5.48 17.48 1.97
CA PRO A 236 -5.05 18.04 3.26
C PRO A 236 -5.74 17.41 4.47
N ASP A 237 -6.99 16.99 4.31
CA ASP A 237 -7.81 16.33 5.33
C ASP A 237 -7.85 14.81 5.17
N PHE A 238 -6.83 14.20 4.54
CA PHE A 238 -6.73 12.74 4.44
C PHE A 238 -6.67 12.15 5.85
N PRO A 239 -7.66 11.35 6.28
CA PRO A 239 -7.89 11.14 7.70
C PRO A 239 -7.15 9.93 8.25
N ASP A 240 -6.26 9.28 7.50
CA ASP A 240 -5.70 7.99 7.88
C ASP A 240 -4.19 7.87 7.74
N ASP A 241 -3.59 7.20 8.72
CA ASP A 241 -2.25 6.67 8.62
C ASP A 241 -2.28 5.36 7.83
N ILE A 242 -1.19 5.09 7.11
CA ILE A 242 -1.11 3.93 6.22
C ILE A 242 0.16 3.12 6.47
N LEU A 243 0.08 1.82 6.22
CA LEU A 243 1.22 0.91 6.24
C LEU A 243 1.58 0.57 4.80
N VAL A 244 2.81 0.88 4.40
CA VAL A 244 3.33 0.49 3.10
C VAL A 244 4.19 -0.75 3.26
N LEU A 245 3.75 -1.87 2.69
CA LEU A 245 4.41 -3.16 2.78
C LEU A 245 4.90 -3.61 1.41
N GLY A 246 6.20 -3.83 1.28
CA GLY A 246 6.77 -4.59 0.18
C GLY A 246 6.53 -6.09 0.35
N LEU A 247 5.99 -6.76 -0.66
CA LEU A 247 5.76 -8.20 -0.66
C LEU A 247 6.39 -8.86 -1.90
N GLY A 248 7.34 -9.77 -1.64
CA GLY A 248 7.77 -10.73 -2.64
C GLY A 248 6.66 -11.74 -2.88
N GLU A 249 5.99 -11.64 -4.03
CA GLU A 249 4.83 -12.48 -4.34
C GLU A 249 5.22 -13.96 -4.55
N PRO A 250 4.37 -14.92 -4.12
CA PRO A 250 4.65 -16.34 -4.31
C PRO A 250 4.71 -16.71 -5.80
N ARG A 251 5.67 -17.57 -6.15
CA ARG A 251 5.89 -18.05 -7.54
C ARG A 251 6.34 -19.50 -7.56
N GLY A 252 5.51 -20.38 -8.12
CA GLY A 252 5.80 -21.81 -8.16
C GLY A 252 5.98 -22.36 -6.74
N ASN A 253 7.17 -22.86 -6.41
CA ASN A 253 7.49 -23.37 -5.08
C ASN A 253 8.04 -22.30 -4.11
N LYS A 254 8.25 -21.07 -4.58
CA LYS A 254 8.72 -19.97 -3.73
C LYS A 254 7.51 -19.37 -2.97
N PRO A 255 7.58 -19.31 -1.63
CA PRO A 255 6.53 -18.70 -0.82
C PRO A 255 6.50 -17.19 -0.99
N ALA A 256 5.45 -16.56 -0.45
CA ALA A 256 5.46 -15.13 -0.23
C ALA A 256 6.57 -14.76 0.78
N SER A 257 7.24 -13.64 0.58
CA SER A 257 8.26 -13.11 1.49
C SER A 257 7.99 -11.66 1.82
N VAL A 258 7.97 -11.35 3.11
CA VAL A 258 7.83 -9.98 3.62
C VAL A 258 9.10 -9.19 3.24
N GLY A 259 8.92 -8.09 2.53
CA GLY A 259 9.95 -7.10 2.23
C GLY A 259 9.97 -5.99 3.28
N PRO A 260 10.44 -4.78 2.95
CA PRO A 260 10.40 -3.67 3.88
C PRO A 260 8.96 -3.25 4.19
N SER A 261 8.75 -2.82 5.43
CA SER A 261 7.47 -2.39 5.96
C SER A 261 7.65 -1.00 6.57
N ILE A 262 6.89 -0.02 6.10
CA ILE A 262 7.02 1.38 6.47
C ILE A 262 5.68 1.88 7.00
N PRO A 263 5.53 2.08 8.32
CA PRO A 263 4.35 2.74 8.88
C PRO A 263 4.45 4.25 8.60
N LEU A 264 3.51 4.78 7.84
CA LEU A 264 3.45 6.19 7.49
C LEU A 264 2.40 6.90 8.35
N HIS A 265 2.86 7.67 9.32
CA HIS A 265 2.04 8.53 10.17
C HIS A 265 1.72 9.87 9.49
N ILE A 266 1.10 9.78 8.31
CA ILE A 266 0.86 10.89 7.38
C ILE A 266 0.05 12.00 8.03
N THR A 267 -0.99 11.65 8.79
CA THR A 267 -1.89 12.62 9.43
C THR A 267 -1.11 13.59 10.32
N SER A 268 -0.39 13.05 11.29
CA SER A 268 0.43 13.83 12.22
C SER A 268 1.54 14.63 11.52
N PHE A 269 2.08 14.10 10.42
CA PHE A 269 3.13 14.77 9.66
C PHE A 269 2.60 15.96 8.87
N MET A 270 1.45 15.80 8.20
CA MET A 270 0.78 16.86 7.46
C MET A 270 0.37 18.00 8.40
N ASP A 271 -0.22 17.68 9.56
CA ASP A 271 -0.61 18.67 10.56
C ASP A 271 0.57 19.54 11.02
N ARG A 272 1.71 18.91 11.34
CA ARG A 272 2.92 19.63 11.80
C ARG A 272 3.61 20.42 10.68
N SER A 273 3.46 19.99 9.43
CA SER A 273 4.18 20.55 8.28
C SER A 273 3.30 21.43 7.38
N GLN A 274 2.06 21.73 7.81
CA GLN A 274 1.02 22.32 6.96
C GLN A 274 1.47 23.60 6.25
N LYS A 275 2.05 24.55 7.00
CA LYS A 275 2.53 25.83 6.44
C LYS A 275 3.58 25.63 5.35
N ALA A 276 4.57 24.78 5.60
CA ALA A 276 5.63 24.48 4.64
C ALA A 276 5.09 23.71 3.43
N LEU A 277 4.18 22.75 3.65
CA LEU A 277 3.54 22.00 2.56
C LEU A 277 2.71 22.91 1.65
N ASP A 278 1.99 23.89 2.19
CA ASP A 278 1.21 24.85 1.40
C ASP A 278 2.11 25.71 0.50
N LEU A 279 3.28 26.14 1.00
CA LEU A 279 4.28 26.83 0.20
C LEU A 279 4.83 25.94 -0.94
N LEU A 280 5.16 24.69 -0.61
CA LEU A 280 5.72 23.73 -1.55
C LEU A 280 4.70 23.20 -2.57
N LYS A 281 3.40 23.35 -2.31
CA LYS A 281 2.31 22.95 -3.22
C LYS A 281 2.08 23.93 -4.38
N SER A 282 2.79 25.06 -4.43
CA SER A 282 2.80 25.93 -5.62
C SER A 282 3.32 25.16 -6.86
N SER A 283 2.76 25.40 -8.05
CA SER A 283 3.01 24.56 -9.23
C SER A 283 4.50 24.37 -9.57
N LEU A 284 5.29 25.44 -9.48
CA LEU A 284 6.73 25.39 -9.73
C LEU A 284 7.49 24.64 -8.63
N MET A 285 7.20 24.89 -7.35
CA MET A 285 7.89 24.21 -6.25
C MET A 285 7.50 22.74 -6.16
N LYS A 286 6.23 22.43 -6.38
CA LYS A 286 5.72 21.06 -6.39
C LYS A 286 6.49 20.22 -7.41
N SER A 287 6.66 20.73 -8.63
CA SER A 287 7.44 20.02 -9.66
C SER A 287 8.89 19.78 -9.25
N ARG A 288 9.55 20.76 -8.60
CA ARG A 288 10.94 20.62 -8.13
C ARG A 288 11.07 19.60 -7.01
N VAL A 289 10.15 19.64 -6.05
CA VAL A 289 10.13 18.66 -4.95
C VAL A 289 9.83 17.28 -5.51
N GLU A 290 8.87 17.13 -6.42
CA GLU A 290 8.58 15.85 -7.08
C GLU A 290 9.79 15.29 -7.83
N GLU A 291 10.55 16.12 -8.55
CA GLU A 291 11.78 15.70 -9.24
C GLU A 291 12.81 15.15 -8.25
N LEU A 292 13.07 15.89 -7.16
CA LEU A 292 13.99 15.48 -6.10
C LEU A 292 13.54 14.16 -5.46
N LEU A 293 12.26 14.03 -5.12
CA LEU A 293 11.69 12.84 -4.48
C LEU A 293 11.70 11.63 -5.42
N ARG A 294 11.36 11.81 -6.70
CA ARG A 294 11.46 10.72 -7.70
C ARG A 294 12.88 10.20 -7.79
N LEU A 295 13.88 11.09 -7.84
CA LEU A 295 15.28 10.68 -7.89
C LEU A 295 15.69 9.93 -6.62
N ALA A 296 15.32 10.43 -5.44
CA ALA A 296 15.57 9.73 -4.17
C ALA A 296 14.91 8.34 -4.12
N LEU A 297 13.67 8.23 -4.60
CA LEU A 297 12.90 6.97 -4.61
C LEU A 297 13.48 5.91 -5.57
N GLN A 298 14.40 6.29 -6.47
CA GLN A 298 15.14 5.33 -7.30
C GLN A 298 16.19 4.55 -6.49
N LYS A 299 16.54 4.99 -5.28
CA LYS A 299 17.53 4.29 -4.43
C LYS A 299 17.16 2.83 -4.19
N GLY A 300 15.88 2.53 -3.98
CA GLY A 300 15.38 1.15 -3.83
C GLY A 300 15.54 0.27 -5.07
N MET A 301 15.79 0.88 -6.24
CA MET A 301 15.98 0.20 -7.52
C MET A 301 17.44 -0.14 -7.83
N GLU A 302 18.41 0.38 -7.07
CA GLU A 302 19.83 0.07 -7.26
C GLU A 302 20.05 -1.42 -6.97
N GLY A 303 20.28 -2.19 -8.03
CA GLY A 303 20.64 -3.61 -7.91
C GLY A 303 22.09 -3.75 -7.46
N LYS A 304 22.51 -4.97 -7.08
CA LYS A 304 23.90 -5.23 -6.67
C LYS A 304 24.94 -4.93 -7.77
N ALA A 305 24.50 -4.87 -9.03
CA ALA A 305 25.34 -4.68 -10.21
C ALA A 305 25.42 -3.22 -10.71
N THR A 306 24.60 -2.31 -10.17
CA THR A 306 24.60 -0.89 -10.59
C THR A 306 25.46 -0.10 -9.62
N ARG A 307 26.47 0.64 -10.11
CA ARG A 307 27.18 1.60 -9.25
C ARG A 307 26.14 2.61 -8.73
N PRO A 308 26.12 2.94 -7.43
CA PRO A 308 25.23 3.96 -6.91
C PRO A 308 25.51 5.28 -7.65
N GLU A 309 24.49 5.86 -8.26
CA GLU A 309 24.63 7.17 -8.90
C GLU A 309 24.73 8.19 -7.77
N SER A 310 25.86 8.90 -7.66
CA SER A 310 26.06 9.87 -6.56
C SER A 310 24.97 10.95 -6.49
N ALA A 311 24.27 11.23 -7.59
CA ALA A 311 23.11 12.12 -7.61
C ALA A 311 21.89 11.54 -6.86
N ILE A 312 21.70 10.21 -6.88
CA ILE A 312 20.67 9.52 -6.09
C ILE A 312 21.02 9.62 -4.60
N ASP A 313 22.29 9.43 -4.24
CA ASP A 313 22.74 9.60 -2.85
C ASP A 313 22.54 11.03 -2.34
N ASP A 314 22.86 12.03 -3.17
CA ASP A 314 22.60 13.43 -2.86
C ASP A 314 21.08 13.68 -2.71
N ALA A 315 20.25 13.15 -3.61
CA ALA A 315 18.78 13.28 -3.52
C ALA A 315 18.20 12.61 -2.25
N VAL A 316 18.71 11.43 -1.86
CA VAL A 316 18.35 10.77 -0.60
C VAL A 316 18.71 11.66 0.59
N ASN A 317 19.91 12.23 0.63
CA ASN A 317 20.31 13.13 1.71
C ASN A 317 19.46 14.41 1.75
N TYR A 318 19.16 15.00 0.59
CA TYR A 318 18.32 16.19 0.49
C TYR A 318 16.87 15.93 0.86
N SER A 319 16.29 14.78 0.47
CA SER A 319 14.93 14.40 0.89
C SER A 319 14.82 14.21 2.41
N LYS A 320 15.85 13.66 3.06
CA LYS A 320 15.92 13.58 4.53
C LYS A 320 16.00 14.95 5.19
N LEU A 321 16.84 15.84 4.65
CA LEU A 321 16.93 17.21 5.14
C LEU A 321 15.62 17.98 4.94
N LEU A 322 15.00 17.84 3.78
CA LEU A 322 13.69 18.42 3.47
C LEU A 322 12.62 17.92 4.43
N PHE A 323 12.57 16.61 4.69
CA PHE A 323 11.61 15.99 5.62
C PHE A 323 11.67 16.60 7.02
N VAL A 324 12.87 16.90 7.52
CA VAL A 324 13.04 17.57 8.81
C VAL A 324 12.77 19.08 8.67
N ALA A 325 13.29 19.73 7.63
CA ALA A 325 13.19 21.17 7.43
C ALA A 325 11.73 21.68 7.33
N ILE A 326 10.83 20.89 6.74
CA ILE A 326 9.42 21.29 6.62
C ILE A 326 8.62 21.18 7.93
N GLN A 327 9.18 20.54 8.95
CA GLN A 327 8.57 20.46 10.30
C GLN A 327 8.97 21.66 11.18
N ASP A 328 9.25 22.81 10.55
CA ASP A 328 9.59 24.09 11.19
C ASP A 328 10.83 24.11 12.10
N PHE A 329 11.85 23.33 11.73
CA PHE A 329 13.18 23.43 12.35
C PHE A 329 14.10 24.37 11.54
N ASP A 330 14.27 25.60 11.98
CA ASP A 330 15.01 26.63 11.22
C ASP A 330 16.49 26.29 10.99
N GLU A 331 17.15 25.70 11.99
CA GLU A 331 18.51 25.19 11.84
C GLU A 331 18.61 24.17 10.69
N LYS A 332 17.54 23.39 10.47
CA LYS A 332 17.49 22.37 9.42
C LYS A 332 17.20 22.97 8.06
N LYS A 333 16.42 24.06 7.98
CA LYS A 333 16.26 24.85 6.75
C LYS A 333 17.59 25.45 6.31
N LEU A 334 18.37 26.00 7.25
CA LEU A 334 19.71 26.53 6.99
C LEU A 334 20.71 25.43 6.62
N GLU A 335 20.73 24.32 7.35
CA GLU A 335 21.57 23.16 7.03
C GLU A 335 21.27 22.62 5.63
N PHE A 336 19.99 22.57 5.26
CA PHE A 336 19.56 22.16 3.93
C PHE A 336 20.12 23.09 2.84
N LEU A 337 19.97 24.41 3.02
CA LEU A 337 20.53 25.41 2.10
C LEU A 337 22.05 25.33 1.99
N LEU A 338 22.77 25.24 3.11
CA LEU A 338 24.23 25.23 3.14
C LEU A 338 24.79 23.99 2.45
N ARG A 339 24.22 22.82 2.73
CA ARG A 339 24.66 21.55 2.13
C ARG A 339 24.40 21.51 0.63
N SER A 340 23.21 21.91 0.19
CA SER A 340 22.89 21.93 -1.25
C SER A 340 23.78 22.93 -2.00
N SER A 341 24.03 24.12 -1.42
CA SER A 341 24.89 25.15 -2.03
C SER A 341 26.35 24.71 -2.14
N ARG A 342 26.88 24.03 -1.11
CA ARG A 342 28.26 23.51 -1.13
C ARG A 342 28.45 22.49 -2.25
N THR A 343 27.53 21.53 -2.37
CA THR A 343 27.61 20.49 -3.42
C THR A 343 27.43 21.09 -4.81
N GLU A 344 26.51 22.04 -4.99
CA GLU A 344 26.34 22.79 -6.24
C GLU A 344 27.66 23.46 -6.66
N SER A 345 28.32 24.18 -5.75
CA SER A 345 29.60 24.85 -6.04
C SER A 345 30.73 23.87 -6.36
N GLN A 346 30.78 22.72 -5.67
CA GLN A 346 31.80 21.68 -5.90
C GLN A 346 31.62 20.94 -7.24
N THR A 347 30.41 20.94 -7.80
CA THR A 347 30.07 20.21 -9.03
C THR A 347 29.92 21.13 -10.24
N PHE A 348 30.00 22.45 -10.03
CA PHE A 348 29.87 23.47 -11.08
C PHE A 348 30.98 23.36 -12.14
N GLY A 349 30.62 23.58 -13.40
CA GLY A 349 31.58 23.64 -14.53
C GLY A 349 32.15 22.31 -15.00
N SER A 350 31.78 21.18 -14.39
CA SER A 350 32.23 19.85 -14.84
C SER A 350 31.53 19.42 -16.13
N GLU A 351 32.28 18.81 -17.05
CA GLU A 351 31.72 18.26 -18.27
C GLU A 351 31.17 16.83 -18.11
N ASP A 352 31.56 16.13 -17.04
CA ASP A 352 31.12 14.77 -16.72
C ASP A 352 29.60 14.71 -16.49
N SER A 353 28.93 13.77 -17.17
CA SER A 353 27.47 13.64 -17.14
C SER A 353 26.92 13.29 -15.76
N ASN A 354 27.64 12.50 -14.97
CA ASN A 354 27.24 12.18 -13.59
C ASN A 354 27.41 13.40 -12.68
N VAL A 355 28.48 14.18 -12.86
CA VAL A 355 28.70 15.40 -12.08
C VAL A 355 27.65 16.47 -12.43
N LYS A 356 27.26 16.58 -13.71
CA LYS A 356 26.16 17.44 -14.15
C LYS A 356 24.83 17.10 -13.49
N LYS A 357 24.50 15.80 -13.36
CA LYS A 357 23.28 15.36 -12.64
C LYS A 357 23.32 15.76 -11.16
N ARG A 358 24.48 15.62 -10.50
CA ARG A 358 24.66 16.05 -9.09
C ARG A 358 24.48 17.56 -8.94
N TYR A 359 25.05 18.34 -9.87
CA TYR A 359 24.87 19.79 -9.92
C TYR A 359 23.39 20.17 -10.03
N GLN A 360 22.66 19.58 -10.99
CA GLN A 360 21.22 19.83 -11.17
C GLN A 360 20.41 19.46 -9.92
N THR A 361 20.70 18.29 -9.32
CA THR A 361 20.05 17.83 -8.10
C THR A 361 20.27 18.81 -6.95
N SER A 362 21.50 19.30 -6.78
CA SER A 362 21.88 20.24 -5.73
C SER A 362 21.30 21.63 -5.95
N LEU A 363 21.24 22.10 -7.19
CA LEU A 363 20.57 23.35 -7.56
C LEU A 363 19.07 23.28 -7.26
N THR A 364 18.40 22.19 -7.64
CA THR A 364 16.97 21.98 -7.33
C THR A 364 16.73 21.98 -5.83
N ALA A 365 17.56 21.26 -5.06
CA ALA A 365 17.50 21.24 -3.60
C ALA A 365 17.71 22.64 -2.98
N ARG A 366 18.68 23.41 -3.47
CA ARG A 366 18.94 24.78 -3.00
C ARG A 366 17.74 25.69 -3.22
N LEU A 367 17.11 25.62 -4.39
CA LEU A 367 15.95 26.44 -4.71
C LEU A 367 14.77 26.13 -3.79
N ILE A 368 14.55 24.85 -3.45
CA ILE A 368 13.54 24.43 -2.46
C ILE A 368 13.89 25.01 -1.09
N ALA A 369 15.15 24.89 -0.65
CA ALA A 369 15.61 25.39 0.65
C ALA A 369 15.45 26.92 0.76
N MET A 370 15.78 27.67 -0.30
CA MET A 370 15.59 29.11 -0.35
C MET A 370 14.11 29.49 -0.21
N GLU A 371 13.21 28.75 -0.84
CA GLU A 371 11.77 29.02 -0.72
C GLU A 371 11.26 28.80 0.70
N LEU A 372 11.72 27.73 1.37
CA LEU A 372 11.39 27.45 2.76
C LEU A 372 11.94 28.50 3.74
N LEU A 373 13.00 29.22 3.38
CA LEU A 373 13.59 30.28 4.20
C LEU A 373 12.96 31.65 3.93
N LYS A 374 12.34 31.89 2.77
CA LYS A 374 11.66 33.17 2.52
C LYS A 374 10.52 33.42 3.49
N SER A 375 9.79 32.37 3.86
CA SER A 375 8.71 32.43 4.84
C SER A 375 9.18 32.69 6.28
N TYR A 376 10.49 32.69 6.54
CA TYR A 376 11.06 33.09 7.83
C TYR A 376 11.23 34.61 7.95
N PHE A 377 11.38 35.32 6.83
CA PHE A 377 11.66 36.76 6.79
C PHE A 377 10.43 37.63 6.47
N THR A 378 9.27 37.01 6.33
CA THR A 378 7.95 37.64 6.13
C THR A 378 7.04 37.27 7.27
#